data_AF-A0A8C5Q6B9-F1
#
_entry.id   AF-A0A8C5Q6B9-F1
#
_cell.length_a   1.000
_cell.length_b   1.000
_cell.length_c   1.000
_cell.angle_alpha   90.00
_cell.angle_beta   90.00
_cell.angle_gamma   90.00
#
_symmetry.space_group_name_H-M   'P 1'
#
loop_
_entity.id
_entity.type
_entity.pdbx_description
1 polymer ?
#
loop_
_entity_poly.entity_id
_entity_poly.type
_entity_poly.pdbx_seq_one_letter_code
_entity_poly.pdbx_strand_id
1 'polypeptide(L)'
;MVFKRYVQIGRVAYVSFGPHAGKLVAIVDVIDQNRALVDGPCTGVRRQAMPFKCMQLTDFVIKFPHSARQKCVRVAWEKEKINEKWTGTNWAKKIEARDRKAKMTDFDRFKVMKAKKMRNKIIRHEMKRIQNQKETAPKQAAPKQAASKKAPKKTPKKAPKAAATAAKKA
;
A
#
# COMPACT_ATOMS: atom_id res chain seq x y z
N MET A 1 -1.99 -5.39 15.78
CA MET A 1 -2.82 -6.28 14.95
C MET A 1 -2.37 -6.18 13.50
N VAL A 2 -2.14 -7.31 12.82
CA VAL A 2 -1.54 -7.35 11.46
C VAL A 2 -2.57 -7.01 10.36
N PHE A 3 -3.83 -7.41 10.55
CA PHE A 3 -4.90 -7.13 9.60
C PHE A 3 -5.55 -5.75 9.85
N LYS A 4 -5.81 -5.01 8.77
CA LYS A 4 -6.41 -3.65 8.81
C LYS A 4 -7.80 -3.59 8.18
N ARG A 5 -8.08 -4.46 7.20
CA ARG A 5 -9.35 -4.51 6.47
C ARG A 5 -10.04 -5.83 6.80
N TYR A 6 -11.26 -5.73 7.34
CA TYR A 6 -12.05 -6.88 7.77
C TYR A 6 -13.37 -6.91 7.03
N VAL A 7 -13.88 -8.10 6.73
CA VAL A 7 -15.27 -8.25 6.30
C VAL A 7 -16.15 -7.85 7.48
N GLN A 8 -16.93 -6.79 7.31
CA GLN A 8 -17.82 -6.27 8.33
C GLN A 8 -18.98 -5.53 7.66
N ILE A 9 -20.08 -5.42 8.39
CA ILE A 9 -21.26 -4.68 7.94
C ILE A 9 -20.88 -3.22 7.67
N GLY A 10 -21.30 -2.73 6.52
CA GLY A 10 -21.07 -1.38 6.06
C GLY A 10 -19.71 -1.11 5.44
N ARG A 11 -18.79 -2.09 5.39
CA ARG A 11 -17.53 -1.91 4.65
C ARG A 11 -17.80 -1.82 3.16
N VAL A 12 -17.18 -0.84 2.52
CA VAL A 12 -17.23 -0.66 1.08
C VAL A 12 -16.17 -1.55 0.42
N ALA A 13 -16.57 -2.24 -0.62
CA ALA A 13 -15.71 -3.07 -1.44
C ALA A 13 -15.77 -2.62 -2.90
N TYR A 14 -14.64 -2.74 -3.59
CA TYR A 14 -14.54 -2.53 -5.03
C TYR A 14 -14.68 -3.88 -5.73
N VAL A 15 -15.59 -3.98 -6.70
CA VAL A 15 -15.79 -5.21 -7.47
C VAL A 15 -14.71 -5.30 -8.55
N SER A 16 -13.88 -6.32 -8.46
CA SER A 16 -12.72 -6.50 -9.35
C SER A 16 -13.08 -7.16 -10.67
N PHE A 17 -13.99 -8.14 -10.67
CA PHE A 17 -14.39 -8.88 -11.85
C PHE A 17 -15.86 -9.34 -11.75
N GLY A 18 -16.44 -9.73 -12.89
CA GLY A 18 -17.84 -10.11 -13.01
C GLY A 18 -18.73 -9.00 -13.60
N PRO A 19 -20.06 -9.15 -13.55
CA PRO A 19 -21.01 -8.25 -14.23
C PRO A 19 -20.97 -6.79 -13.75
N HIS A 20 -20.43 -6.55 -12.55
CA HIS A 20 -20.34 -5.23 -11.94
C HIS A 20 -18.90 -4.78 -11.70
N ALA A 21 -17.95 -5.32 -12.47
CA ALA A 21 -16.55 -4.92 -12.39
C ALA A 21 -16.40 -3.40 -12.50
N GLY A 22 -15.54 -2.82 -11.66
CA GLY A 22 -15.33 -1.37 -11.64
C GLY A 22 -16.25 -0.59 -10.70
N LYS A 23 -17.29 -1.23 -10.14
CA LYS A 23 -18.26 -0.56 -9.25
C LYS A 23 -17.91 -0.76 -7.78
N LEU A 24 -18.38 0.18 -6.94
CA LEU A 24 -18.33 0.06 -5.49
C LEU A 24 -19.63 -0.52 -4.94
N VAL A 25 -19.51 -1.32 -3.90
CA VAL A 25 -20.63 -1.94 -3.17
C VAL A 25 -20.39 -1.85 -1.67
N ALA A 26 -21.45 -1.77 -0.86
CA ALA A 26 -21.37 -1.93 0.59
C ALA A 26 -21.78 -3.35 0.97
N ILE A 27 -21.05 -3.96 1.89
CA ILE A 27 -21.45 -5.22 2.53
C ILE A 27 -22.58 -4.93 3.49
N VAL A 28 -23.77 -5.46 3.22
CA VAL A 28 -24.93 -5.30 4.10
C VAL A 28 -24.99 -6.41 5.13
N ASP A 29 -24.67 -7.62 4.67
CA ASP A 29 -24.79 -8.83 5.47
C ASP A 29 -23.73 -9.87 5.05
N VAL A 30 -23.37 -10.76 5.96
CA VAL A 30 -22.47 -11.89 5.70
C VAL A 30 -23.32 -13.16 5.67
N ILE A 31 -23.44 -13.78 4.50
CA ILE A 31 -24.31 -14.94 4.31
C ILE A 31 -23.58 -16.19 4.80
N ASP A 32 -22.36 -16.38 4.31
CA ASP A 32 -21.50 -17.51 4.66
C ASP A 32 -20.03 -17.09 4.59
N GLN A 33 -19.12 -18.03 4.78
CA GLN A 33 -17.67 -17.78 4.75
C GLN A 33 -17.18 -17.19 3.41
N ASN A 34 -17.88 -17.48 2.31
CA ASN A 34 -17.43 -17.18 0.95
C ASN A 34 -18.27 -16.10 0.27
N ARG A 35 -19.43 -15.71 0.82
CA ARG A 35 -20.40 -14.81 0.20
C ARG A 35 -20.95 -13.79 1.21
N ALA A 36 -21.17 -12.57 0.70
CA ALA A 36 -21.89 -11.51 1.39
C ALA A 36 -23.11 -11.05 0.59
N LEU A 37 -24.09 -10.52 1.31
CA LEU A 37 -25.14 -9.71 0.72
C LEU A 37 -24.58 -8.29 0.51
N VAL A 38 -24.56 -7.84 -0.73
CA VAL A 38 -24.02 -6.52 -1.08
C VAL A 38 -25.07 -5.63 -1.70
N ASP A 39 -24.91 -4.33 -1.54
CA ASP A 39 -25.80 -3.31 -2.12
C ASP A 39 -24.97 -2.11 -2.61
N GLY A 40 -25.30 -1.60 -3.80
CA GLY A 40 -24.62 -0.45 -4.41
C GLY A 40 -25.63 0.54 -4.99
N PRO A 41 -26.44 1.21 -4.14
CA PRO A 41 -27.54 2.05 -4.59
C PRO A 41 -27.11 3.22 -5.46
N CYS A 42 -25.96 3.85 -5.16
CA CYS A 42 -25.44 4.99 -5.93
C CYS A 42 -24.58 4.58 -7.13
N THR A 43 -24.16 3.31 -7.23
CA THR A 43 -23.31 2.77 -8.31
C THR A 43 -24.10 1.90 -9.29
N GLY A 44 -25.40 1.75 -9.07
CA GLY A 44 -26.29 0.94 -9.91
C GLY A 44 -26.01 -0.56 -9.80
N VAL A 45 -25.58 -1.04 -8.63
CA VAL A 45 -25.53 -2.47 -8.31
C VAL A 45 -26.76 -2.80 -7.46
N ARG A 46 -27.64 -3.65 -8.00
CA ARG A 46 -28.81 -4.12 -7.26
C ARG A 46 -28.37 -5.02 -6.10
N ARG A 47 -29.16 -5.03 -5.03
CA ARG A 47 -28.94 -5.90 -3.88
C ARG A 47 -28.91 -7.36 -4.32
N GLN A 48 -27.81 -8.05 -4.04
CA GLN A 48 -27.61 -9.45 -4.41
C GLN A 48 -26.54 -10.12 -3.54
N ALA A 49 -26.50 -11.44 -3.57
CA ALA A 49 -25.39 -12.20 -3.00
C ALA A 49 -24.16 -12.11 -3.91
N MET A 50 -22.99 -11.87 -3.34
CA MET A 50 -21.74 -11.74 -4.08
C MET A 50 -20.59 -12.46 -3.35
N PRO A 51 -19.77 -13.26 -4.05
CA PRO A 51 -18.66 -13.96 -3.43
C PRO A 51 -17.52 -13.00 -3.05
N PHE A 52 -16.86 -13.23 -1.92
CA PHE A 52 -15.74 -12.39 -1.47
C PHE A 52 -14.57 -12.38 -2.46
N LYS A 53 -14.40 -13.45 -3.24
CA LYS A 53 -13.31 -13.57 -4.22
C LYS A 53 -13.38 -12.50 -5.33
N CYS A 54 -14.57 -12.01 -5.68
CA CYS A 54 -14.71 -11.03 -6.76
C CYS A 54 -14.64 -9.58 -6.30
N MET A 55 -14.49 -9.32 -5.00
CA MET A 55 -14.44 -7.99 -4.43
C MET A 55 -13.16 -7.76 -3.63
N GLN A 56 -12.68 -6.53 -3.65
CA GLN A 56 -11.51 -6.08 -2.91
C GLN A 56 -11.96 -5.07 -1.87
N LEU A 57 -11.71 -5.38 -0.59
CA LEU A 57 -12.11 -4.51 0.51
C LEU A 57 -11.37 -3.18 0.46
N THR A 58 -12.10 -2.09 0.70
CA THR A 58 -11.54 -0.75 0.83
C THR A 58 -11.43 -0.35 2.30
N ASP A 59 -10.82 0.82 2.56
CA ASP A 59 -10.70 1.38 3.91
C ASP A 59 -11.99 2.05 4.39
N PHE A 60 -12.95 2.31 3.49
CA PHE A 60 -14.19 3.00 3.81
C PHE A 60 -15.18 2.07 4.52
N VAL A 61 -15.77 2.57 5.60
CA VAL A 61 -16.79 1.87 6.39
C VAL A 61 -17.92 2.84 6.67
N ILE A 62 -19.10 2.49 6.17
CA ILE A 62 -20.34 3.23 6.39
C ILE A 62 -21.07 2.61 7.57
N LYS A 63 -21.60 3.43 8.48
CA LYS A 63 -22.34 2.89 9.64
C LYS A 63 -23.84 2.76 9.33
N PHE A 64 -24.34 1.53 9.33
CA PHE A 64 -25.78 1.21 9.27
C PHE A 64 -26.05 -0.17 9.92
N PRO A 65 -27.28 -0.46 10.37
CA PRO A 65 -27.58 -1.73 11.04
C PRO A 65 -27.50 -2.93 10.10
N HIS A 66 -27.24 -4.11 10.66
CA HIS A 66 -27.32 -5.39 9.95
C HIS A 66 -28.65 -5.53 9.21
N SER A 67 -28.60 -6.08 7.99
CA SER A 67 -29.77 -6.27 7.11
C SER A 67 -30.61 -5.01 6.80
N ALA A 68 -30.01 -3.81 6.87
CA ALA A 68 -30.68 -2.56 6.54
C ALA A 68 -31.32 -2.57 5.14
N ARG A 69 -32.46 -1.88 4.97
CA ARG A 69 -33.10 -1.66 3.66
C ARG A 69 -32.27 -0.74 2.77
N GLN A 70 -32.43 -0.87 1.46
CA GLN A 70 -31.64 -0.11 0.46
C GLN A 70 -31.73 1.41 0.66
N LYS A 71 -32.89 1.92 1.10
CA LYS A 71 -33.09 3.35 1.41
C LYS A 71 -32.11 3.82 2.49
N CYS A 72 -31.93 3.05 3.56
CA CYS A 72 -31.00 3.37 4.65
C CYS A 72 -29.55 3.36 4.18
N VAL A 73 -29.17 2.34 3.37
CA VAL A 73 -27.82 2.23 2.81
C VAL A 73 -27.51 3.43 1.90
N ARG A 74 -28.47 3.86 1.06
CA ARG A 74 -28.31 5.03 0.19
C ARG A 74 -28.09 6.32 0.99
N VAL A 75 -28.93 6.56 2.00
CA VAL A 75 -28.79 7.75 2.86
C VAL A 75 -27.43 7.76 3.57
N ALA A 76 -26.98 6.62 4.08
CA ALA A 76 -25.69 6.52 4.75
C ALA A 76 -24.51 6.71 3.78
N TRP A 77 -24.63 6.18 2.54
CA TRP A 77 -23.65 6.33 1.47
C TRP A 77 -23.45 7.78 1.05
N GLU A 78 -24.55 8.50 0.87
CA GLU A 78 -24.56 9.93 0.52
C GLU A 78 -24.07 10.79 1.68
N LYS A 79 -24.51 10.50 2.91
CA LYS A 79 -24.06 11.20 4.12
C LYS A 79 -22.53 11.13 4.29
N GLU A 80 -21.93 9.99 4.02
CA GLU A 80 -20.48 9.82 4.11
C GLU A 80 -19.72 10.23 2.84
N LYS A 81 -20.42 10.63 1.77
CA LYS A 81 -19.84 11.08 0.49
C LYS A 81 -18.80 10.12 -0.06
N ILE A 82 -19.12 8.82 -0.06
CA ILE A 82 -18.19 7.75 -0.42
C ILE A 82 -17.67 7.89 -1.85
N ASN A 83 -18.50 8.34 -2.80
CA ASN A 83 -18.09 8.53 -4.18
C ASN A 83 -16.99 9.60 -4.31
N GLU A 84 -17.14 10.73 -3.63
CA GLU A 84 -16.13 11.81 -3.61
C GLU A 84 -14.83 11.35 -2.93
N LYS A 85 -14.96 10.64 -1.81
CA LYS A 85 -13.79 10.07 -1.12
C LYS A 85 -13.06 9.07 -1.99
N TRP A 86 -13.80 8.23 -2.72
CA TRP A 86 -13.23 7.25 -3.65
C TRP A 86 -12.46 7.93 -4.78
N THR A 87 -13.05 8.90 -5.48
CA THR A 87 -12.39 9.62 -6.58
C THR A 87 -11.12 10.35 -6.13
N GLY A 88 -11.09 10.82 -4.88
CA GLY A 88 -9.90 11.42 -4.27
C GLY A 88 -8.73 10.44 -4.06
N THR A 89 -9.00 9.13 -3.97
CA THR A 89 -7.96 8.14 -3.67
C THR A 89 -6.96 7.94 -4.81
N ASN A 90 -5.71 7.65 -4.45
CA ASN A 90 -4.69 7.24 -5.42
C ASN A 90 -5.07 5.95 -6.17
N TRP A 91 -5.90 5.10 -5.57
CA TRP A 91 -6.38 3.89 -6.23
C TRP A 91 -7.34 4.23 -7.37
N ALA A 92 -8.37 5.04 -7.12
CA ALA A 92 -9.28 5.48 -8.18
C ALA A 92 -8.54 6.25 -9.28
N LYS A 93 -7.63 7.16 -8.92
CA LYS A 93 -6.79 7.90 -9.89
C LYS A 93 -5.97 6.97 -10.79
N LYS A 94 -5.45 5.86 -10.25
CA LYS A 94 -4.71 4.85 -11.03
C LYS A 94 -5.62 4.06 -11.97
N ILE A 95 -6.85 3.74 -11.56
CA ILE A 95 -7.84 3.10 -12.42
C ILE A 95 -8.17 4.03 -13.58
N GLU A 96 -8.51 5.28 -13.28
CA GLU A 96 -8.83 6.28 -14.30
C GLU A 96 -7.65 6.51 -15.27
N ALA A 97 -6.42 6.61 -14.75
CA ALA A 97 -5.24 6.75 -15.60
C ALA A 97 -5.03 5.54 -16.53
N ARG A 98 -5.37 4.32 -16.08
CA ARG A 98 -5.32 3.12 -16.92
C ARG A 98 -6.37 3.21 -18.03
N ASP A 99 -7.59 3.63 -17.71
CA ASP A 99 -8.68 3.75 -18.68
C ASP A 99 -8.39 4.83 -19.73
N ARG A 100 -7.86 5.99 -19.30
CA ARG A 100 -7.41 7.05 -20.21
C ARG A 100 -6.27 6.57 -21.12
N LYS A 101 -5.35 5.76 -20.61
CA LYS A 101 -4.27 5.18 -21.41
C LYS A 101 -4.80 4.18 -22.45
N ALA A 102 -5.79 3.37 -22.09
CA ALA A 102 -6.42 2.43 -23.01
C ALA A 102 -7.19 3.14 -24.15
N LYS A 103 -7.81 4.29 -23.85
CA LYS A 103 -8.56 5.10 -24.83
C LYS A 103 -7.68 6.05 -25.67
N MET A 104 -6.37 6.03 -25.49
CA MET A 104 -5.47 7.03 -26.07
C MET A 104 -5.28 6.84 -27.58
N THR A 105 -5.51 7.91 -28.34
CA THR A 105 -5.31 7.93 -29.79
C THR A 105 -3.82 7.95 -30.15
N ASP A 106 -3.47 7.65 -31.40
CA ASP A 106 -2.07 7.67 -31.85
C ASP A 106 -1.42 9.05 -31.71
N PHE A 107 -2.16 10.10 -32.06
CA PHE A 107 -1.70 11.48 -31.89
C PHE A 107 -1.46 11.84 -30.41
N ASP A 108 -2.31 11.37 -29.50
CA ASP A 108 -2.11 11.56 -28.06
C ASP A 108 -0.86 10.82 -27.56
N ARG A 109 -0.57 9.63 -28.09
CA ARG A 109 0.67 8.89 -27.78
C ARG A 109 1.91 9.68 -28.22
N PHE A 110 1.87 10.35 -29.38
CA PHE A 110 2.95 11.23 -29.81
C PHE A 110 3.15 12.44 -28.87
N LYS A 111 2.07 13.12 -28.46
CA LYS A 111 2.12 14.23 -27.49
C LYS A 111 2.75 13.79 -26.16
N VAL A 112 2.31 12.64 -25.63
CA VAL A 112 2.86 12.05 -24.40
C VAL A 112 4.34 11.72 -24.54
N MET A 113 4.77 11.17 -25.69
CA MET A 113 6.18 10.86 -25.96
C MET A 113 7.05 12.12 -25.92
N LYS A 114 6.64 13.20 -26.59
CA LYS A 114 7.37 14.48 -26.58
C LYS A 114 7.47 15.08 -25.19
N ALA A 115 6.36 15.13 -24.45
CA ALA A 115 6.35 15.62 -23.07
C ALA A 115 7.26 14.79 -22.15
N LYS A 116 7.22 13.45 -22.29
CA LYS A 116 8.07 12.53 -21.51
C LYS A 116 9.55 12.70 -21.82
N LYS A 117 9.91 12.94 -23.10
CA LYS A 117 11.30 13.20 -23.51
C LYS A 117 11.85 14.46 -22.84
N MET A 118 11.09 15.55 -22.83
CA MET A 118 11.51 16.80 -22.17
C MET A 118 11.64 16.62 -20.64
N ARG A 119 10.64 16.02 -19.99
CA ARG A 119 10.69 15.71 -18.55
C ARG A 119 11.93 14.91 -18.18
N ASN A 120 12.25 13.85 -18.94
CA ASN A 120 13.40 13.00 -18.68
C ASN A 120 14.73 13.74 -18.88
N LYS A 121 14.82 14.69 -19.83
CA LYS A 121 16.01 15.52 -20.02
C LYS A 121 16.30 16.39 -18.79
N ILE A 122 15.26 17.04 -18.25
CA ILE A 122 15.36 17.89 -17.05
C ILE A 122 15.79 17.03 -15.85
N ILE A 123 15.09 15.91 -15.60
CA ILE A 123 15.40 15.01 -14.48
C ILE A 123 16.84 14.50 -14.57
N ARG A 124 17.31 14.10 -15.76
CA ARG A 124 18.68 13.62 -15.95
C ARG A 124 19.72 14.69 -15.63
N HIS A 125 19.48 15.93 -16.07
CA HIS A 125 20.38 17.04 -15.79
C HIS A 125 20.48 17.32 -14.29
N GLU A 126 19.32 17.41 -13.61
CA GLU A 126 19.27 17.67 -12.16
C GLU A 126 19.88 16.52 -11.34
N MET A 127 19.60 15.27 -11.72
CA MET A 127 20.21 14.10 -11.09
C MET A 127 21.73 14.10 -11.22
N LYS A 128 22.27 14.48 -12.38
CA LYS A 128 23.72 14.60 -12.59
C LYS A 128 24.32 15.71 -11.72
N ARG A 129 23.63 16.85 -11.60
CA ARG A 129 24.04 17.95 -10.70
C ARG A 129 24.11 17.48 -9.24
N ILE A 130 23.06 16.79 -8.77
CA ILE A 130 23.00 16.26 -7.40
C ILE A 130 24.09 15.20 -7.15
N GLN A 131 24.38 14.33 -8.13
CA GLN A 131 25.46 13.34 -8.02
C GLN A 131 26.83 14.00 -7.89
N ASN A 132 27.14 14.96 -8.77
CA ASN A 132 28.40 15.70 -8.70
C ASN A 132 28.55 16.48 -7.38
N GLN A 133 27.46 17.02 -6.83
CA GLN A 133 27.45 17.68 -5.51
C GLN A 133 27.65 16.68 -4.36
N LYS A 134 27.13 15.45 -4.47
CA LYS A 134 27.36 14.39 -3.48
C LYS A 134 28.79 13.85 -3.52
N GLU A 135 29.40 13.80 -4.70
CA GLU A 135 30.80 13.40 -4.87
C GLU A 135 31.78 14.47 -4.37
N THR A 136 31.41 15.75 -4.48
CA THR A 136 32.20 16.89 -3.97
C THR A 136 31.94 17.20 -2.49
N ALA A 137 30.86 16.70 -1.89
CA ALA A 137 30.65 16.74 -0.45
C ALA A 137 31.60 15.73 0.25
N PRO A 138 32.47 16.16 1.17
CA PRO A 138 33.37 15.25 1.86
C PRO A 138 32.55 14.20 2.62
N LYS A 139 32.83 12.91 2.38
CA LYS A 139 32.36 11.80 3.22
C LYS A 139 32.67 12.16 4.67
N GLN A 140 31.66 12.48 5.47
CA GLN A 140 31.84 12.69 6.90
C GLN A 140 32.46 11.42 7.48
N ALA A 141 33.68 11.56 7.98
CA ALA A 141 34.46 10.49 8.56
C ALA A 141 33.73 9.91 9.78
N ALA A 142 33.74 8.59 9.90
CA ALA A 142 33.30 7.89 11.11
C ALA A 142 33.98 8.49 12.35
N PRO A 143 33.27 8.66 13.48
CA PRO A 143 33.83 9.31 14.66
C PRO A 143 34.93 8.42 15.26
N LYS A 144 36.19 8.85 15.16
CA LYS A 144 37.33 8.27 15.88
C LYS A 144 37.33 8.80 17.31
N GLN A 145 37.37 7.85 18.26
CA GLN A 145 37.40 8.05 19.70
C GLN A 145 38.55 8.97 20.13
N ALA A 146 38.24 10.00 20.93
CA ALA A 146 39.23 10.86 21.56
C ALA A 146 39.76 10.20 22.85
N ALA A 147 41.04 9.84 22.86
CA ALA A 147 41.75 9.43 24.05
C ALA A 147 42.09 10.66 24.91
N SER A 148 41.76 10.62 26.21
CA SER A 148 42.33 11.55 27.20
C SER A 148 42.85 10.79 28.44
N LYS A 149 44.18 11.00 28.66
CA LYS A 149 44.98 11.06 29.91
C LYS A 149 45.43 9.76 30.65
N LYS A 150 46.77 9.69 30.83
CA LYS A 150 47.69 8.78 31.59
C LYS A 150 47.22 8.41 33.03
N ALA A 151 47.09 7.12 33.41
CA ALA A 151 48.02 6.17 34.12
C ALA A 151 48.04 6.27 35.68
N PRO A 152 48.15 5.18 36.51
CA PRO A 152 48.90 3.93 36.28
C PRO A 152 48.29 2.56 36.71
N LYS A 153 48.87 1.49 36.12
CA LYS A 153 48.99 0.06 36.49
C LYS A 153 48.16 -0.56 37.65
N LYS A 154 47.48 -1.68 37.34
CA LYS A 154 47.76 -3.04 37.87
C LYS A 154 47.07 -4.14 37.02
N THR A 155 47.87 -5.08 36.53
CA THR A 155 47.49 -6.31 35.81
C THR A 155 46.77 -7.32 36.70
N PRO A 156 45.97 -8.24 36.10
CA PRO A 156 46.30 -9.65 36.31
C PRO A 156 46.51 -10.40 34.98
N LYS A 157 47.45 -11.35 35.08
CA LYS A 157 48.04 -12.19 34.04
C LYS A 157 47.01 -13.07 33.34
N LYS A 158 47.27 -13.34 32.06
CA LYS A 158 46.70 -14.45 31.30
C LYS A 158 47.61 -15.69 31.42
N ALA A 159 46.98 -16.85 31.27
CA ALA A 159 47.49 -18.17 30.83
C ALA A 159 47.77 -19.18 31.96
N PRO A 160 47.66 -20.52 31.72
CA PRO A 160 47.72 -21.18 30.40
C PRO A 160 46.74 -22.34 30.12
N LYS A 161 46.86 -22.85 28.88
CA LYS A 161 46.21 -24.01 28.25
C LYS A 161 46.59 -25.35 28.89
N ALA A 162 45.71 -26.35 28.77
CA ALA A 162 46.00 -27.76 28.40
C ALA A 162 44.64 -28.43 28.09
N ALA A 163 44.32 -28.95 26.90
CA ALA A 163 44.89 -30.11 26.22
C ALA A 163 44.89 -31.38 27.11
N ALA A 164 43.87 -32.22 26.96
CA ALA A 164 43.94 -33.64 27.30
C ALA A 164 43.53 -34.44 26.07
N THR A 165 44.49 -35.18 25.54
CA THR A 165 44.41 -36.18 24.48
C THR A 165 44.35 -37.58 25.11
N ALA A 166 43.81 -38.54 24.33
CA ALA A 166 44.00 -40.01 24.41
C ALA A 166 43.22 -40.77 25.51
N ALA A 167 42.76 -42.01 25.33
CA ALA A 167 42.56 -42.93 24.19
C ALA A 167 41.89 -44.22 24.73
N LYS A 168 41.32 -45.03 23.82
CA LYS A 168 41.18 -46.51 23.84
C LYS A 168 40.11 -47.22 24.72
N LYS A 169 39.37 -48.08 23.99
CA LYS A 169 38.85 -49.44 24.29
C LYS A 169 37.91 -49.65 25.48
N ALA A 170 36.67 -50.02 25.20
CA ALA A 170 36.19 -51.42 25.12
C ALA A 170 34.86 -51.44 24.37
#